data_AF-A0A2R7M5V2-F1
#
_entry.id   AF-A0A2R7M5V2-F1
#
_cell.length_a   1.000
_cell.length_b   1.000
_cell.length_c   1.000
_cell.angle_alpha   90.00
_cell.angle_beta   90.00
_cell.angle_gamma   90.00
#
_symmetry.space_group_name_H-M   'P 1'
#
loop_
_entity.id
_entity.type
_entity.pdbx_description
1 polymer ?
#
loop_
_entity_poly.entity_id
_entity_poly.type
_entity_poly.pdbx_seq_one_letter_code
_entity_poly.pdbx_strand_id
1 'polypeptide(L)'
;MKKIIFLLPFLALVSCYNAEHNCKDFKNGKFKFEFEVNGVKKTTIFERKDGIEIETFEGKTDTATVRWVSDCEYILEKKHPKNMAEEKAISMKILTTSKDSYTFEFGMVGSDQKQRGTVVRVE
;
A
#
# COMPACT_ATOMS: atom_id res chain seq x y z
N MET A 1 44.29 -45.14 -9.24
CA MET A 1 43.30 -44.17 -9.77
C MET A 1 42.20 -43.95 -8.72
N LYS A 2 42.12 -42.78 -8.10
CA LYS A 2 40.88 -42.20 -7.56
C LYS A 2 41.18 -40.79 -7.02
N LYS A 3 40.88 -39.76 -7.81
CA LYS A 3 40.82 -38.38 -7.35
C LYS A 3 39.44 -38.19 -6.72
N ILE A 4 39.37 -38.03 -5.40
CA ILE A 4 38.13 -37.62 -4.74
C ILE A 4 38.03 -36.11 -4.93
N ILE A 5 37.29 -35.73 -5.95
CA ILE A 5 36.84 -34.35 -6.17
C ILE A 5 35.77 -34.09 -5.11
N PHE A 6 36.13 -33.31 -4.09
CA PHE A 6 35.19 -32.72 -3.14
C PHE A 6 34.69 -31.41 -3.78
N LEU A 7 33.76 -31.51 -4.73
CA LEU A 7 33.08 -30.34 -5.29
C LEU A 7 31.80 -30.09 -4.47
N LEU A 8 31.80 -28.95 -3.76
CA LEU A 8 30.67 -28.09 -3.40
C LEU A 8 29.39 -28.71 -2.81
N PRO A 9 28.89 -28.06 -1.73
CA PRO A 9 27.58 -27.47 -1.87
C PRO A 9 27.63 -25.99 -1.49
N PHE A 10 27.78 -25.12 -2.49
CA PHE A 10 27.58 -23.67 -2.36
C PHE A 10 26.26 -23.22 -3.02
N LEU A 11 25.28 -24.13 -3.12
CA LEU A 11 23.93 -23.82 -3.63
C LEU A 11 22.92 -24.00 -2.49
N ALA A 12 22.83 -23.03 -1.59
CA ALA A 12 21.71 -23.01 -0.65
C ALA A 12 21.39 -21.61 -0.10
N LEU A 13 21.52 -20.53 -0.88
CA LEU A 13 21.03 -19.20 -0.45
C LEU A 13 20.51 -18.35 -1.63
N VAL A 14 19.67 -18.92 -2.49
CA VAL A 14 18.74 -18.13 -3.31
C VAL A 14 17.38 -18.14 -2.63
N SER A 15 17.26 -17.38 -1.53
CA SER A 15 15.95 -17.00 -1.01
C SER A 15 15.41 -15.90 -1.92
N CYS A 16 14.84 -16.28 -3.06
CA CYS A 16 13.97 -15.37 -3.81
C CYS A 16 12.74 -15.10 -2.94
N TYR A 17 12.73 -13.98 -2.24
CA TYR A 17 11.49 -13.40 -1.73
C TYR A 17 10.62 -13.07 -2.93
N ASN A 18 9.73 -13.99 -3.31
CA ASN A 18 8.70 -13.72 -4.30
C ASN A 18 7.70 -12.74 -3.66
N ALA A 19 7.98 -11.45 -3.80
CA ALA A 19 6.99 -10.43 -3.50
C ALA A 19 5.83 -10.60 -4.48
N GLU A 20 4.66 -10.97 -3.97
CA GLU A 20 3.47 -11.12 -4.77
C GLU A 20 3.02 -9.75 -5.28
N HIS A 21 2.41 -9.67 -6.46
CA HIS A 21 2.01 -8.41 -7.08
C HIS A 21 0.55 -8.46 -7.59
N ASN A 22 -0.34 -9.01 -6.76
CA ASN A 22 -1.75 -9.24 -7.06
C ASN A 22 -2.63 -8.08 -6.56
N CYS A 23 -2.37 -6.87 -7.07
CA CYS A 23 -3.05 -5.64 -6.61
C CYS A 23 -4.57 -5.61 -6.83
N LYS A 24 -5.09 -6.40 -7.79
CA LYS A 24 -6.53 -6.48 -8.08
C LYS A 24 -7.34 -6.90 -6.86
N ASP A 25 -6.78 -7.76 -6.02
CA ASP A 25 -7.44 -8.29 -4.82
C ASP A 25 -7.62 -7.22 -3.75
N PHE A 26 -6.90 -6.10 -3.85
CA PHE A 26 -6.95 -4.96 -2.93
C PHE A 26 -7.72 -3.76 -3.49
N LYS A 27 -8.40 -3.92 -4.64
CA LYS A 27 -9.22 -2.84 -5.21
C LYS A 27 -10.47 -2.54 -4.40
N ASN A 28 -11.00 -3.51 -3.67
CA ASN A 28 -12.13 -3.35 -2.77
C ASN A 28 -11.90 -4.14 -1.48
N GLY A 29 -12.54 -3.70 -0.41
CA GLY A 29 -12.48 -4.35 0.90
C GLY A 29 -12.33 -3.34 2.03
N LYS A 30 -12.21 -3.88 3.24
CA LYS A 30 -11.99 -3.09 4.44
C LYS A 30 -10.57 -3.32 4.93
N PHE A 31 -9.92 -2.22 5.26
CA PHE A 31 -8.49 -2.17 5.42
C PHE A 31 -8.11 -1.38 6.66
N LYS A 32 -7.00 -1.78 7.27
CA LYS A 32 -6.32 -1.06 8.32
C LYS A 32 -4.99 -0.55 7.78
N PHE A 33 -4.80 0.76 7.82
CA PHE A 33 -3.56 1.43 7.49
C PHE A 33 -2.82 1.77 8.78
N GLU A 34 -1.55 1.39 8.86
CA GLU A 34 -0.65 1.78 9.94
C GLU A 34 0.50 2.62 9.41
N PHE A 35 0.72 3.79 10.01
CA PHE A 35 1.82 4.69 9.69
C PHE A 35 2.39 5.33 10.94
N GLU A 36 3.63 5.81 10.87
CA GLU A 36 4.32 6.45 11.99
C GLU A 36 4.44 7.95 11.74
N VAL A 37 3.99 8.75 12.70
CA VAL A 37 4.18 10.21 12.72
C VAL A 37 4.90 10.58 14.00
N ASN A 38 6.12 11.13 13.89
CA ASN A 38 6.94 11.54 15.02
C ASN A 38 7.16 10.42 16.07
N GLY A 39 7.40 9.18 15.63
CA GLY A 39 7.59 8.04 16.53
C GLY A 39 6.29 7.44 17.10
N VAL A 40 5.13 8.05 16.81
CA VAL A 40 3.83 7.55 17.25
C VAL A 40 3.15 6.79 16.12
N LYS A 41 2.89 5.50 16.34
CA LYS A 41 2.08 4.69 15.43
C LYS A 41 0.64 5.19 15.44
N LYS A 42 0.16 5.52 14.26
CA LYS A 42 -1.21 5.92 13.97
C LYS A 42 -1.86 4.83 13.14
N THR A 43 -3.15 4.65 13.36
CA THR A 43 -3.95 3.64 12.68
C THR A 43 -5.20 4.28 12.15
N THR A 44 -5.52 3.94 10.92
CA THR A 44 -6.74 4.35 10.23
C THR A 44 -7.45 3.10 9.73
N ILE A 45 -8.78 3.08 9.82
CA ILE A 45 -9.60 2.09 9.11
C ILE A 45 -10.25 2.77 7.92
N PHE A 46 -10.20 2.13 6.76
CA PHE A 46 -10.90 2.60 5.58
C PHE A 46 -11.57 1.45 4.84
N GLU A 47 -12.69 1.74 4.20
CA GLU A 47 -13.38 0.81 3.32
C GLU A 47 -13.38 1.37 1.90
N ARG A 48 -12.95 0.55 0.94
CA ARG A 48 -12.97 0.89 -0.48
C ARG A 48 -14.00 0.03 -1.18
N LYS A 49 -14.95 0.68 -1.85
CA LYS A 49 -16.01 0.01 -2.59
C LYS A 49 -16.54 0.95 -3.67
N ASP A 50 -16.85 0.41 -4.85
CA ASP A 50 -17.54 1.12 -5.94
C ASP A 50 -16.92 2.49 -6.32
N GLY A 51 -15.58 2.58 -6.28
CA GLY A 51 -14.85 3.80 -6.65
C GLY A 51 -14.82 4.90 -5.59
N ILE A 52 -15.24 4.60 -4.35
CA ILE A 52 -15.10 5.49 -3.20
C ILE A 52 -14.28 4.83 -2.10
N GLU A 53 -13.68 5.66 -1.26
CA GLU A 53 -12.99 5.27 -0.04
C GLU A 53 -13.58 6.06 1.12
N ILE A 54 -14.07 5.34 2.13
CA ILE A 54 -14.59 5.92 3.36
C ILE A 54 -13.54 5.65 4.44
N GLU A 55 -12.86 6.70 4.87
CA GLU A 55 -11.77 6.66 5.84
C GLU A 55 -12.26 7.13 7.20
N THR A 56 -11.89 6.45 8.29
CA THR A 56 -12.10 6.93 9.65
C THR A 56 -10.77 7.04 10.39
N PHE A 57 -10.40 8.28 10.73
CA PHE A 57 -9.18 8.62 11.46
C PHE A 57 -9.54 9.43 12.72
N GLU A 58 -9.10 8.97 13.89
CA GLU A 58 -9.35 9.62 15.20
C GLU A 58 -10.83 10.02 15.42
N GLY A 59 -11.77 9.15 15.00
CA GLY A 59 -13.21 9.36 15.14
C GLY A 59 -13.84 10.32 14.12
N LYS A 60 -13.05 10.83 13.17
CA LYS A 60 -13.54 11.63 12.04
C LYS A 60 -13.62 10.75 10.79
N THR A 61 -14.79 10.72 10.18
CA THR A 61 -15.01 10.03 8.90
C THR A 61 -14.94 11.03 7.76
N ASP A 62 -14.20 10.69 6.71
CA ASP A 62 -14.12 11.43 5.46
C ASP A 62 -14.39 10.49 4.28
N THR A 63 -14.69 11.06 3.12
CA THR A 63 -14.94 10.30 1.90
C THR A 63 -14.09 10.84 0.76
N ALA A 64 -13.37 9.94 0.10
CA ALA A 64 -12.60 10.21 -1.09
C ALA A 64 -13.14 9.44 -2.30
N THR A 65 -12.94 9.98 -3.49
CA THR A 65 -13.09 9.24 -4.74
C THR A 65 -11.79 8.49 -5.03
N VAL A 66 -11.92 7.30 -5.61
CA VAL A 66 -10.79 6.43 -5.98
C VAL A 66 -10.79 6.25 -7.49
N ARG A 67 -9.77 6.77 -8.15
CA ARG A 67 -9.58 6.59 -9.60
C ARG A 67 -8.35 5.74 -9.89
N TRP A 68 -8.55 4.51 -10.31
CA TRP A 68 -7.48 3.60 -10.72
C TRP A 68 -6.88 4.05 -12.06
N VAL A 69 -5.55 4.17 -12.09
CA VAL A 69 -4.76 4.44 -13.29
C VAL A 69 -4.20 3.14 -13.87
N SER A 70 -3.93 2.16 -12.99
CA SER A 70 -3.54 0.79 -13.34
C SER A 70 -4.13 -0.20 -12.33
N ASP A 71 -3.67 -1.45 -12.32
CA ASP A 71 -4.05 -2.39 -11.27
C ASP A 71 -3.43 -2.08 -9.91
N CYS A 72 -2.29 -1.39 -9.87
CA CYS A 72 -1.54 -1.10 -8.65
C CYS A 72 -1.43 0.39 -8.34
N GLU A 73 -1.88 1.26 -9.24
CA GLU A 73 -1.80 2.71 -9.08
C GLU A 73 -3.19 3.34 -9.15
N TYR A 74 -3.47 4.24 -8.21
CA TYR A 74 -4.72 4.99 -8.14
C TYR A 74 -4.50 6.37 -7.55
N ILE A 75 -5.51 7.22 -7.73
CA ILE A 75 -5.53 8.59 -7.25
C ILE A 75 -6.71 8.74 -6.29
N LEU A 76 -6.44 9.34 -5.14
CA LEU A 76 -7.42 9.72 -4.12
C LEU A 76 -7.67 11.23 -4.18
N GLU A 77 -8.94 11.61 -4.21
CA GLU A 77 -9.39 13.00 -4.13
C GLU A 77 -10.49 13.11 -3.08
N LYS A 78 -10.36 14.04 -2.12
CA LYS A 78 -11.41 14.24 -1.12
C LYS A 78 -12.68 14.76 -1.79
N LYS A 79 -13.83 14.17 -1.43
CA LYS A 79 -15.14 14.60 -1.95
C LYS A 79 -15.57 15.95 -1.40
N HIS A 80 -15.13 16.29 -0.18
CA HIS A 80 -15.50 17.52 0.53
C HIS A 80 -14.27 18.19 1.15
N PRO A 81 -13.32 18.72 0.34
CA PRO A 81 -12.11 19.35 0.85
C PRO A 81 -12.47 20.64 1.60
N LYS A 82 -11.86 20.85 2.77
CA LYS A 82 -12.12 22.06 3.60
C LYS A 82 -11.16 23.21 3.32
N ASN A 83 -10.06 22.95 2.62
CA ASN A 83 -9.01 23.91 2.32
C ASN A 83 -8.22 23.46 1.08
N MET A 84 -7.39 24.36 0.54
CA MET A 84 -6.58 24.10 -0.66
C MET A 84 -5.56 22.96 -0.49
N ALA A 85 -5.14 22.64 0.73
CA ALA A 85 -4.23 21.53 0.97
C ALA A 85 -4.96 20.18 0.82
N GLU A 86 -6.22 20.11 1.25
CA GLU A 86 -7.10 18.95 1.12
C GLU A 86 -7.62 18.71 -0.30
N GLU A 87 -7.65 19.74 -1.15
CA GLU A 87 -8.03 19.65 -2.56
C GLU A 87 -6.97 18.91 -3.41
N LYS A 88 -5.74 18.82 -2.91
CA LYS A 88 -4.65 18.16 -3.66
C LYS A 88 -4.87 16.66 -3.71
N ALA A 89 -4.96 16.14 -4.93
CA ALA A 89 -5.01 14.72 -5.21
C ALA A 89 -3.75 13.99 -4.69
N ILE A 90 -3.96 12.82 -4.09
CA ILE A 90 -2.90 11.94 -3.59
C ILE A 90 -2.75 10.78 -4.56
N SER A 91 -1.55 10.58 -5.09
CA SER A 91 -1.21 9.39 -5.86
C SER A 91 -0.80 8.27 -4.92
N MET A 92 -1.34 7.09 -5.16
CA MET A 92 -1.13 5.87 -4.39
C MET A 92 -0.59 4.79 -5.32
N LYS A 93 0.45 4.07 -4.90
CA LYS A 93 1.05 2.98 -5.65
C LYS A 93 1.36 1.79 -4.75
N ILE A 94 0.71 0.67 -5.01
CA ILE A 94 1.00 -0.62 -4.38
C ILE A 94 2.34 -1.12 -4.93
N LEU A 95 3.27 -1.44 -4.02
CA LEU A 95 4.62 -1.89 -4.35
C LEU A 95 4.75 -3.41 -4.25
N THR A 96 4.21 -3.98 -3.19
CA THR A 96 4.20 -5.43 -2.95
C THR A 96 2.91 -5.84 -2.27
N THR A 97 2.46 -7.05 -2.53
CA THR A 97 1.32 -7.68 -1.88
C THR A 97 1.73 -8.94 -1.13
N SER A 98 0.90 -9.34 -0.20
CA SER A 98 0.89 -10.64 0.45
C SER A 98 -0.56 -11.10 0.55
N LYS A 99 -0.80 -12.27 1.15
CA LYS A 99 -2.15 -12.84 1.33
C LYS A 99 -3.18 -11.82 1.85
N ASP A 100 -2.84 -11.10 2.91
CA ASP A 100 -3.78 -10.23 3.63
C ASP A 100 -3.25 -8.79 3.77
N SER A 101 -2.17 -8.43 3.08
CA SER A 101 -1.55 -7.10 3.22
C SER A 101 -0.92 -6.61 1.93
N TYR A 102 -0.65 -5.30 1.88
CA TYR A 102 0.21 -4.73 0.86
C TYR A 102 1.04 -3.58 1.40
N THR A 103 2.22 -3.38 0.82
CA THR A 103 3.00 -2.17 1.02
C THR A 103 2.75 -1.23 -0.13
N PHE A 104 2.72 0.07 0.17
CA PHE A 104 2.45 1.09 -0.84
C PHE A 104 3.30 2.32 -0.59
N GLU A 105 3.43 3.13 -1.63
CA GLU A 105 3.89 4.49 -1.52
C GLU A 105 2.78 5.47 -1.90
N PHE A 106 2.83 6.65 -1.29
CA PHE A 106 1.87 7.71 -1.54
C PHE A 106 2.51 9.09 -1.48
N GLY A 107 1.88 10.06 -2.15
CA GLY A 107 2.25 11.46 -2.07
C GLY A 107 1.41 12.31 -3.00
N MET A 108 1.52 13.64 -2.89
CA MET A 108 0.80 14.55 -3.76
C MET A 108 1.12 14.27 -5.24
N VAL A 109 0.09 14.33 -6.09
CA VAL A 109 0.27 14.26 -7.54
C VAL A 109 1.24 15.37 -7.98
N GLY A 110 2.24 15.02 -8.79
CA GLY A 110 3.28 15.95 -9.25
C GLY A 110 4.39 16.27 -8.23
N SER A 111 4.36 15.70 -7.03
CA SER A 111 5.45 15.82 -6.05
C SER A 111 6.34 14.58 -6.04
N ASP A 112 7.65 14.79 -5.97
CA ASP A 112 8.67 13.73 -5.81
C ASP A 112 8.78 13.22 -4.36
N GLN A 113 8.20 13.94 -3.39
CA GLN A 113 8.19 13.51 -2.00
C GLN A 113 7.14 12.43 -1.79
N LYS A 114 7.59 11.19 -1.60
CA LYS A 114 6.74 10.03 -1.33
C LYS A 114 6.99 9.47 0.05
N GLN A 115 5.91 9.00 0.68
CA GLN A 115 5.93 8.27 1.94
C GLN A 115 5.50 6.83 1.69
N ARG A 116 5.83 5.93 2.61
CA ARG A 116 5.49 4.51 2.51
C ARG A 116 4.68 4.05 3.71
N GLY A 117 3.87 3.03 3.47
CA GLY A 117 3.00 2.47 4.48
C GLY A 117 2.64 1.03 4.20
N THR A 118 1.98 0.41 5.18
CA THR A 118 1.45 -0.95 5.07
C THR A 118 -0.04 -0.94 5.36
N VAL A 119 -0.78 -1.61 4.49
CA VAL A 119 -2.21 -1.88 4.68
C VAL A 119 -2.41 -3.36 4.96
N VAL A 120 -3.31 -3.66 5.89
CA VAL A 120 -3.74 -5.01 6.23
C VAL A 120 -5.25 -5.12 6.04
N ARG A 121 -5.72 -6.16 5.36
CA ARG A 121 -7.14 -6.49 5.21
C ARG A 121 -7.70 -6.86 6.59
N VAL A 122 -8.88 -6.34 6.92
CA VAL A 122 -9.57 -6.66 8.17
C VAL A 122 -10.85 -7.47 7.97
N GLU A 123 -11.50 -7.33 6.81
CA GLU A 123 -12.72 -8.05 6.40
C GLU A 123 -12.67 -8.36 4.90
#